data_AF-A0A226D8P3-F1
#
_entry.id   AF-A0A226D8P3-F1
#
_cell.length_a   1.000
_cell.length_b   1.000
_cell.length_c   1.000
_cell.angle_alpha   90.00
_cell.angle_beta   90.00
_cell.angle_gamma   90.00
#
_symmetry.space_group_name_H-M   'P 1'
#
loop_
_entity.id
_entity.type
_entity.pdbx_description
1 polymer ?
#
loop_
_entity_poly.entity_id
_entity_poly.type
_entity_poly.pdbx_seq_one_letter_code
_entity_poly.pdbx_strand_id
1 'polypeptide(L)'
;MATVTSLMWRSLNTFSRGFALLPPFPLEWDISKNRFIPYTNSKSLFFWKVLMLCLFLSNIVYVILFLAAILGTATMTLLEVMISCLFFSIGVFANLVEIVIFMHVGNTAQAFNCVAIFGKANQ
;
A
#
# COMPACT_ATOMS: atom_id res chain seq x y z
N MET A 1 -25.78 -0.09 6.75
CA MET A 1 -24.96 -1.32 6.87
C MET A 1 -24.59 -1.72 5.46
N ALA A 2 -23.32 -1.59 5.04
CA ALA A 2 -22.94 -1.84 3.65
C ALA A 2 -22.90 -3.35 3.38
N THR A 3 -23.84 -3.85 2.57
CA THR A 3 -23.92 -5.26 2.19
C THR A 3 -22.83 -5.57 1.17
N VAL A 4 -21.93 -6.50 1.50
CA VAL A 4 -20.88 -6.94 0.57
C VAL A 4 -21.55 -7.72 -0.57
N THR A 5 -21.49 -7.18 -1.78
CA THR A 5 -22.15 -7.78 -2.95
C THR A 5 -21.25 -8.80 -3.65
N SER A 6 -21.87 -9.73 -4.38
CA SER A 6 -21.15 -10.64 -5.31
C SER A 6 -20.28 -9.87 -6.32
N LEU A 7 -20.68 -8.64 -6.66
CA LEU A 7 -19.90 -7.72 -7.50
C LEU A 7 -18.58 -7.31 -6.83
N MET A 8 -18.58 -7.04 -5.51
CA MET A 8 -17.37 -6.69 -4.77
C MET A 8 -16.34 -7.83 -4.80
N TRP A 9 -16.79 -9.08 -4.60
CA TRP A 9 -15.91 -10.26 -4.70
C TRP A 9 -15.38 -10.47 -6.12
N ARG A 10 -16.22 -10.26 -7.13
CA ARG A 10 -15.80 -10.36 -8.53
C ARG A 10 -14.76 -9.30 -8.87
N SER A 11 -14.93 -8.06 -8.40
CA SER A 11 -13.94 -7.00 -8.57
C SER A 11 -12.62 -7.32 -7.88
N LEU A 12 -12.67 -7.85 -6.66
CA LEU A 12 -11.47 -8.22 -5.91
C LEU A 12 -10.71 -9.38 -6.58
N ASN A 13 -11.43 -10.36 -7.13
CA ASN A 13 -10.84 -11.46 -7.90
C ASN A 13 -10.23 -10.98 -9.22
N THR A 14 -10.89 -10.04 -9.92
CA THR A 14 -10.32 -9.41 -11.12
C THR A 14 -9.08 -8.59 -10.79
N PHE A 15 -9.12 -7.83 -9.70
CA PHE A 15 -7.98 -7.06 -9.20
C PHE A 15 -6.82 -8.00 -8.85
N SER A 16 -7.06 -9.03 -8.03
CA SER A 16 -6.06 -10.05 -7.69
C SER A 16 -5.41 -10.69 -8.93
N ARG A 17 -6.19 -10.99 -9.97
CA ARG A 17 -5.64 -11.52 -11.24
C ARG A 17 -4.75 -10.52 -11.98
N GLY A 18 -5.10 -9.24 -11.96
CA GLY A 18 -4.26 -8.18 -12.55
C GLY A 18 -2.93 -8.01 -11.81
N PHE A 19 -2.90 -8.33 -10.52
CA PHE A 19 -1.71 -8.25 -9.67
C PHE A 19 -0.93 -9.56 -9.60
N ALA A 20 -1.36 -10.62 -10.30
CA ALA A 20 -0.66 -11.91 -10.32
C ALA A 20 0.75 -11.85 -10.94
N LEU A 21 1.02 -10.82 -11.75
CA LEU A 21 2.34 -10.56 -12.34
C LEU A 21 3.22 -9.66 -11.47
N LEU A 22 2.66 -9.06 -10.41
CA LEU A 22 3.42 -8.22 -9.51
C LEU A 22 4.15 -9.07 -8.48
N PRO A 23 5.30 -8.59 -7.96
CA PRO A 23 6.01 -9.28 -6.90
C PRO A 23 5.12 -9.46 -5.66
N PRO A 24 5.37 -10.52 -4.86
CA PRO A 24 4.56 -10.81 -3.70
C PRO A 24 4.63 -9.68 -2.66
N PHE A 25 3.47 -9.34 -2.11
CA PHE A 25 3.29 -8.34 -1.06
C PHE A 25 3.11 -9.03 0.31
N PRO A 26 3.31 -8.31 1.42
CA PRO A 26 3.12 -8.87 2.76
C PRO A 26 1.74 -9.50 2.96
N LEU A 27 0.72 -8.90 2.33
CA LEU A 27 -0.66 -9.33 2.38
C LEU A 27 -1.16 -9.64 0.97
N GLU A 28 -1.70 -10.84 0.77
CA GLU A 28 -2.13 -11.29 -0.55
C GLU A 28 -3.54 -11.89 -0.51
N TRP A 29 -4.30 -11.72 -1.59
CA TRP A 29 -5.65 -12.27 -1.71
C TRP A 29 -5.61 -13.69 -2.30
N ASP A 30 -5.96 -14.70 -1.50
CA ASP A 30 -6.15 -16.07 -1.95
C ASP A 30 -7.54 -16.21 -2.58
N ILE A 31 -7.60 -16.23 -3.92
CA ILE A 31 -8.83 -16.40 -4.70
C ILE A 31 -9.55 -17.72 -4.33
N SER A 32 -8.80 -18.80 -4.13
CA SER A 32 -9.37 -20.14 -3.88
C SER A 32 -10.11 -20.18 -2.54
N LYS A 33 -9.54 -19.50 -1.53
CA LYS A 33 -10.12 -19.45 -0.19
C LYS A 33 -10.96 -18.19 0.05
N ASN A 34 -11.04 -17.29 -0.95
CA ASN A 34 -11.64 -15.95 -0.84
C ASN A 34 -11.27 -15.26 0.48
N ARG A 35 -9.97 -15.19 0.77
CA ARG A 35 -9.45 -14.60 2.02
C ARG A 35 -8.06 -14.01 1.82
N PHE A 36 -7.73 -12.98 2.59
CA PHE A 36 -6.36 -12.50 2.68
C PHE A 36 -5.49 -13.46 3.49
N ILE A 37 -4.30 -13.75 2.99
CA ILE A 37 -3.29 -14.57 3.65
C ILE A 37 -2.02 -13.73 3.88
N PRO A 38 -1.38 -13.85 5.06
CA PRO A 38 -0.08 -13.24 5.30
C PRO A 38 1.00 -14.04 4.57
N TYR A 39 1.85 -13.35 3.82
CA TYR A 39 3.02 -13.96 3.21
C TYR A 39 4.16 -13.98 4.24
N THR A 40 4.38 -15.14 4.87
CA THR A 40 5.33 -15.28 5.99
C THR A 40 6.78 -15.52 5.55
N ASN A 41 7.03 -15.87 4.29
CA ASN A 41 8.39 -16.11 3.82
C ASN A 41 9.11 -14.80 3.48
N SER A 42 9.89 -14.28 4.43
CA SER A 42 10.65 -13.03 4.33
C SER A 42 11.59 -12.92 3.11
N LYS A 43 12.03 -14.06 2.53
CA LYS A 43 12.85 -14.09 1.30
C LYS A 43 12.05 -13.75 0.04
N SER A 44 10.76 -14.12 0.01
CA SER A 44 9.89 -13.83 -1.13
C SER A 44 9.54 -12.34 -1.24
N LEU A 45 9.51 -11.63 -0.12
CA LEU A 45 9.23 -10.19 -0.04
C LEU A 45 10.42 -9.30 -0.45
N PHE A 46 11.45 -9.84 -1.10
CA PHE A 46 12.64 -9.08 -1.49
C PHE A 46 12.29 -7.88 -2.37
N PHE A 47 11.52 -8.09 -3.44
CA PHE A 47 11.11 -7.03 -4.36
C PHE A 47 10.25 -5.96 -3.65
N TRP A 48 9.37 -6.37 -2.75
CA TRP A 48 8.60 -5.43 -1.93
C TRP A 48 9.52 -4.59 -1.02
N LYS A 49 10.51 -5.19 -0.35
CA LYS A 49 11.49 -4.44 0.46
C LYS A 49 12.28 -3.44 -0.37
N VAL A 50 12.69 -3.82 -1.59
CA VAL A 50 13.37 -2.91 -2.53
C VAL A 50 12.45 -1.75 -2.92
N LEU A 51 11.19 -2.03 -3.25
CA LEU A 51 10.20 -1.00 -3.57
C LEU A 51 10.01 -0.01 -2.41
N MET A 52 9.87 -0.51 -1.18
CA MET A 52 9.75 0.30 0.03
C MET A 52 10.99 1.16 0.27
N LEU A 53 12.19 0.60 0.04
CA LEU A 53 13.43 1.36 0.13
C LEU A 53 13.49 2.48 -0.92
N CYS A 54 13.12 2.19 -2.18
CA CYS A 54 13.06 3.19 -3.24
C CYS A 54 12.06 4.32 -2.90
N LEU A 55 10.89 3.97 -2.37
CA LEU A 55 9.89 4.96 -1.94
C LEU A 55 10.38 5.78 -0.74
N PHE A 56 11.11 5.18 0.20
CA PHE A 56 11.74 5.91 1.30
C PHE A 56 12.80 6.90 0.79
N LEU A 57 13.68 6.46 -0.12
CA LEU A 57 14.71 7.31 -0.71
C LEU A 57 14.13 8.45 -1.53
N SER A 58 13.04 8.23 -2.27
CA SER A 58 12.38 9.30 -3.03
C SER A 58 11.79 10.37 -2.11
N ASN A 59 11.26 10.00 -0.95
CA ASN A 59 10.81 10.96 0.07
C ASN A 59 11.96 11.81 0.61
N ILE A 60 13.15 11.24 0.80
CA ILE A 60 14.35 12.00 1.21
C ILE A 60 14.71 13.06 0.16
N VAL A 61 14.60 12.76 -1.13
CA VAL A 61 14.88 13.74 -2.20
C VAL A 61 13.98 14.98 -2.05
N TYR A 62 12.68 14.80 -1.77
CA TYR A 62 11.79 15.92 -1.53
C TYR A 62 12.18 16.74 -0.30
N VAL A 63 12.58 16.08 0.80
CA VAL A 63 13.07 16.79 1.99
C VAL A 63 14.30 17.64 1.66
N ILE A 64 15.26 17.11 0.90
CA ILE A 64 16.45 17.84 0.48
C ILE A 64 16.06 19.04 -0.40
N LEU A 65 15.14 18.86 -1.36
CA LEU A 65 14.65 19.94 -2.22
C LEU A 65 14.00 21.07 -1.41
N PHE A 66 13.15 20.73 -0.44
CA PHE A 66 12.54 21.73 0.45
C PHE A 66 13.57 22.45 1.31
N LEU A 67 14.56 21.73 1.86
CA LEU A 67 15.65 22.35 2.61
C LEU A 67 16.49 23.28 1.74
N ALA A 68 16.78 22.90 0.50
CA ALA A 68 17.51 23.73 -0.46
C ALA A 68 16.73 25.02 -0.80
N ALA A 69 15.41 24.91 -0.98
CA ALA A 69 14.55 26.06 -1.20
C ALA A 69 14.51 27.00 0.02
N ILE A 70 14.44 26.45 1.24
CA ILE A 70 14.43 27.24 2.49
C ILE A 70 15.76 27.95 2.72
N LEU A 71 16.89 27.28 2.44
CA LEU A 71 18.23 27.85 2.57
C LEU A 71 18.59 28.82 1.44
N GLY A 72 17.72 28.99 0.44
CA GLY A 72 17.94 29.86 -0.72
C GLY A 72 18.98 29.33 -1.71
N THR A 73 19.35 28.04 -1.62
CA THR A 73 20.31 27.41 -2.55
C THR A 73 19.64 26.91 -3.82
N ALA A 74 18.31 26.76 -3.82
CA ALA A 74 17.50 26.44 -4.99
C ALA A 74 16.31 27.39 -5.09
N THR A 75 15.87 27.69 -6.31
CA THR A 75 14.62 28.41 -6.57
C THR A 75 13.55 27.39 -6.96
N MET A 76 12.41 27.43 -6.29
CA MET A 76 11.24 26.61 -6.62
C MET A 76 10.04 27.53 -6.81
N THR A 77 9.28 27.29 -7.86
CA THR A 77 8.01 27.97 -8.09
C THR A 77 6.96 27.47 -7.10
N LEU A 78 5.92 28.28 -6.84
CA LEU A 78 4.80 27.86 -5.98
C LEU A 78 4.16 26.54 -6.45
N LEU A 79 4.03 26.37 -7.76
CA LEU A 79 3.48 25.14 -8.36
C LEU A 79 4.35 23.91 -8.03
N GLU A 80 5.67 24.01 -8.18
CA GLU A 80 6.60 22.92 -7.88
C GLU A 80 6.57 22.55 -6.40
N VAL A 81 6.44 23.54 -5.51
CA VAL A 81 6.28 23.29 -4.07
C VAL A 81 4.98 22.55 -3.80
N MET A 82 3.85 22.98 -4.37
CA MET A 82 2.55 22.33 -4.20
C MET A 82 2.56 20.87 -4.68
N ILE A 83 3.10 20.64 -5.88
CA ILE A 83 3.22 19.29 -6.45
C ILE A 83 4.13 18.43 -5.58
N SER A 84 5.31 18.94 -5.20
CA SER A 84 6.25 18.22 -4.35
C SER A 84 5.64 17.87 -2.99
N CYS A 85 4.88 18.79 -2.38
CA CYS A 85 4.19 18.54 -1.11
C CYS A 85 3.13 17.45 -1.26
N LEU A 86 2.36 17.46 -2.34
CA LEU A 86 1.37 16.43 -2.62
C LEU A 86 2.03 15.04 -2.75
N PHE A 87 3.06 14.93 -3.60
CA PHE A 87 3.76 13.66 -3.81
C PHE A 87 4.46 13.17 -2.56
N PHE A 88 5.11 14.06 -1.81
CA PHE A 88 5.72 13.73 -0.53
C PHE A 88 4.69 13.22 0.48
N SER A 89 3.53 13.89 0.60
CA SER A 89 2.46 13.47 1.51
C SER A 89 1.90 12.09 1.16
N ILE A 90 1.65 11.84 -0.13
CA ILE A 90 1.19 10.53 -0.61
C ILE A 90 2.26 9.46 -0.37
N GLY A 91 3.53 9.76 -0.67
CA GLY A 91 4.64 8.83 -0.51
C GLY A 91 4.89 8.45 0.96
N VAL A 92 4.85 9.41 1.87
CA VAL A 92 4.96 9.17 3.32
C VAL A 92 3.77 8.38 3.83
N PHE A 93 2.55 8.76 3.44
CA PHE A 93 1.34 8.04 3.85
C PHE A 93 1.35 6.58 3.38
N ALA A 94 1.67 6.34 2.10
CA ALA A 94 1.78 4.99 1.55
C ALA A 94 2.84 4.17 2.30
N ASN A 95 4.01 4.74 2.56
CA ASN A 95 5.06 4.07 3.34
C ASN A 95 4.58 3.68 4.75
N LEU A 96 3.93 4.60 5.46
CA LEU A 96 3.43 4.35 6.80
C LEU A 96 2.37 3.24 6.82
N VAL A 97 1.42 3.27 5.89
CA VAL A 97 0.39 2.24 5.75
C VAL A 97 1.02 0.87 5.49
N GLU A 98 1.94 0.78 4.54
CA GLU A 98 2.65 -0.47 4.21
C GLU A 98 3.47 -1.01 5.40
N ILE A 99 4.15 -0.13 6.14
CA ILE A 99 4.90 -0.52 7.35
C ILE A 99 3.95 -1.07 8.43
N VAL A 100 2.82 -0.41 8.67
CA VAL A 100 1.81 -0.87 9.64
C VAL A 100 1.22 -2.21 9.22
N ILE A 101 0.88 -2.37 7.93
CA ILE A 101 0.40 -3.64 7.37
C ILE A 101 1.44 -4.74 7.57
N PHE A 102 2.72 -4.46 7.28
CA PHE A 102 3.79 -5.43 7.43
C PHE A 102 3.99 -5.84 8.90
N MET A 103 4.03 -4.89 9.83
CA MET A 103 4.21 -5.17 11.27
C MET A 103 3.04 -5.97 11.87
N HIS A 104 1.83 -5.75 11.37
CA HIS A 104 0.61 -6.37 11.88
C HIS A 104 -0.08 -7.29 10.86
N VAL A 105 0.68 -7.90 9.96
CA VAL A 105 0.14 -8.61 8.78
C VAL A 105 -0.91 -9.66 9.13
N GLY A 106 -0.71 -10.41 10.22
CA GLY A 106 -1.68 -11.39 10.69
C GLY A 106 -2.99 -10.75 11.15
N ASN A 107 -2.92 -9.67 11.93
CA ASN A 107 -4.08 -8.94 12.42
C ASN A 107 -4.82 -8.24 11.26
N THR A 108 -4.07 -7.65 10.33
CA THR A 108 -4.62 -7.03 9.12
C THR A 108 -5.35 -8.06 8.26
N ALA A 109 -4.74 -9.22 8.01
CA ALA A 109 -5.40 -10.32 7.30
C ALA A 109 -6.69 -10.76 7.99
N GLN A 110 -6.66 -10.93 9.31
CA GLN A 110 -7.84 -11.30 10.09
C GLN A 110 -8.93 -10.24 10.03
N ALA A 111 -8.60 -8.95 10.19
CA ALA A 111 -9.55 -7.85 10.14
C ALA A 111 -10.30 -7.83 8.79
N PHE A 112 -9.57 -7.91 7.67
CA PHE A 112 -10.20 -7.98 6.34
C PHE A 112 -11.01 -9.26 6.14
N ASN A 113 -10.54 -10.40 6.66
CA ASN A 113 -11.27 -11.66 6.58
C ASN A 113 -12.55 -11.66 7.42
N CYS A 114 -12.58 -11.01 8.58
CA CYS A 114 -13.79 -10.83 9.37
C CYS A 114 -14.83 -10.01 8.58
N VAL A 115 -14.41 -8.90 7.96
CA VAL A 115 -15.28 -8.12 7.07
C VAL A 115 -15.82 -8.98 5.93
N ALA A 116 -14.98 -9.86 5.36
CA ALA A 116 -15.40 -10.79 4.31
C ALA A 116 -16.48 -11.78 4.77
N ILE A 117 -16.34 -12.33 5.98
CA ILE A 117 -17.29 -13.30 6.56
C ILE A 117 -18.61 -12.62 6.91
N PHE A 118 -18.58 -11.44 7.55
CA PHE A 118 -19.80 -10.66 7.83
C PHE A 118 -20.53 -10.24 6.55
N GLY A 119 -19.78 -10.01 5.46
CA GLY A 119 -20.33 -9.77 4.14
C GLY A 119 -21.08 -10.96 3.55
N LYS A 120 -20.55 -12.18 3.74
CA LYS A 120 -21.18 -13.44 3.29
C LYS A 120 -22.39 -13.85 4.14
N ALA A 121 -22.38 -13.57 5.44
CA ALA A 121 -23.47 -13.93 6.34
C ALA A 121 -24.75 -13.08 6.15
N ASN A 122 -24.65 -11.97 5.40
CA ASN A 122 -25.76 -11.07 5.07
C ASN A 122 -26.24 -11.23 3.60
N GLN A 123 -25.81 -12.27 2.90
CA GLN A 123 -26.38 -12.71 1.61
C GLN A 123 -27.30 -13.92 1.85
#